data_AF-A0A1Q8DJ33-F1
#
_entry.id   AF-A0A1Q8DJ33-F1
#
_cell.length_a   1.000
_cell.length_b   1.000
_cell.length_c   1.000
_cell.angle_alpha   90.00
_cell.angle_beta   90.00
_cell.angle_gamma   90.00
#
_symmetry.space_group_name_H-M   'P 1'
#
loop_
_entity.id
_entity.type
_entity.pdbx_description
1 polymer ?
#
loop_
_entity_poly.entity_id
_entity_poly.type
_entity_poly.pdbx_seq_one_letter_code
_entity_poly.pdbx_strand_id
1 'polypeptide(L)'
;MKKQHYISHKTMLNILNDLSPFKYIYLYGFVFVFFTPLMFGNYFSDFTGITPFAQSMELASGRIRLLNDLTVLYFIIIFIAITAAYFLKGLSFEVVREFKLAARNPDKLNHEVGENPKRSIFITASLLIAINLGWIWFFGFTSAGNSKVMRSYLEGTETFIIMAIFLGFLANFYLLIYALLMMEGRKHVIF
;
A
#
# COMPACT_ATOMS: atom_id res chain seq x y z
N MET A 1 -8.35 -24.59 -29.83
CA MET A 1 -8.75 -23.72 -28.68
C MET A 1 -7.75 -22.58 -28.55
N LYS A 2 -8.17 -21.31 -28.64
CA LYS A 2 -7.30 -20.18 -28.30
C LYS A 2 -7.05 -20.25 -26.79
N LYS A 3 -5.77 -20.31 -26.36
CA LYS A 3 -5.41 -20.24 -24.94
C LYS A 3 -5.86 -18.89 -24.38
N GLN A 4 -6.73 -18.93 -23.38
CA GLN A 4 -7.13 -17.74 -22.62
C GLN A 4 -5.91 -17.22 -21.84
N HIS A 5 -5.67 -15.91 -21.92
CA HIS A 5 -4.57 -15.25 -21.21
C HIS A 5 -5.12 -14.43 -20.05
N TYR A 6 -4.79 -14.84 -18.83
CA TYR A 6 -5.17 -14.13 -17.60
C TYR A 6 -3.97 -13.37 -17.07
N ILE A 7 -4.21 -12.20 -16.46
CA ILE A 7 -3.16 -11.45 -15.78
C ILE A 7 -2.69 -12.30 -14.60
N SER A 8 -1.44 -12.73 -14.65
CA SER A 8 -0.87 -13.58 -13.61
C SER A 8 -0.51 -12.77 -12.37
N HIS A 9 -0.42 -13.45 -11.21
CA HIS A 9 0.13 -12.84 -9.99
C HIS A 9 1.56 -12.29 -10.19
N LYS A 10 2.32 -12.88 -11.12
CA LYS A 10 3.66 -12.40 -11.50
C LYS A 10 3.64 -10.98 -12.06
N THR A 11 2.55 -10.56 -12.70
CA THR A 11 2.40 -9.19 -13.23
C THR A 11 2.39 -8.15 -12.10
N MET A 12 1.79 -8.46 -10.95
CA MET A 12 1.81 -7.59 -9.78
C MET A 12 3.22 -7.41 -9.21
N LEU A 13 3.98 -8.52 -9.11
CA LEU A 13 5.38 -8.49 -8.68
C LEU A 13 6.29 -7.76 -9.69
N ASN A 14 6.01 -7.89 -10.98
CA ASN A 14 6.74 -7.19 -12.03
C ASN A 14 6.47 -5.68 -11.99
N ILE A 15 5.23 -5.24 -11.76
CA ILE A 15 4.91 -3.83 -11.52
C ILE A 15 5.73 -3.29 -10.35
N LEU A 16 5.74 -4.00 -9.23
CA LEU A 16 6.52 -3.59 -8.06
C LEU A 16 8.01 -3.48 -8.38
N ASN A 17 8.56 -4.43 -9.14
CA ASN A 17 9.96 -4.40 -9.55
C ASN A 17 10.26 -3.26 -10.53
N ASP A 18 9.37 -2.97 -11.48
CA ASP A 18 9.52 -1.89 -12.46
C ASP A 18 9.56 -0.51 -11.80
N LEU A 19 8.73 -0.33 -10.76
CA LEU A 19 8.57 0.90 -10.00
C LEU A 19 9.54 1.01 -8.81
N SER A 20 10.39 0.01 -8.64
CA SER A 20 11.46 -0.01 -7.64
C SER A 20 12.82 0.30 -8.28
N PRO A 21 13.73 0.98 -7.57
CA PRO A 21 15.10 1.13 -8.05
C PRO A 21 15.84 -0.21 -8.11
N PHE A 22 15.52 -1.15 -7.22
CA PHE A 22 16.06 -2.50 -7.18
C PHE A 22 14.97 -3.50 -6.76
N LYS A 23 15.09 -4.74 -7.25
CA LYS A 23 14.12 -5.82 -7.00
C LYS A 23 13.82 -5.96 -5.50
N TYR A 24 12.53 -5.90 -5.14
CA TYR A 24 12.01 -6.04 -3.77
C TYR A 24 12.52 -5.04 -2.72
N ILE A 25 13.23 -3.97 -3.11
CA ILE A 25 13.83 -3.02 -2.15
C ILE A 25 12.83 -2.42 -1.16
N TYR A 26 11.58 -2.19 -1.60
CA TYR A 26 10.53 -1.65 -0.75
C TYR A 26 10.03 -2.63 0.31
N LEU A 27 10.07 -3.94 0.01
CA LEU A 27 9.76 -4.98 0.98
C LEU A 27 10.92 -5.18 1.96
N TYR A 28 12.16 -5.21 1.46
CA TYR A 28 13.34 -5.30 2.32
C TYR A 28 13.47 -4.09 3.24
N GLY A 29 13.24 -2.89 2.72
CA GLY A 29 13.22 -1.68 3.52
C GLY A 29 12.11 -1.68 4.56
N PHE A 30 10.91 -2.19 4.23
CA PHE A 30 9.85 -2.37 5.21
C PHE A 30 10.27 -3.32 6.34
N VAL A 31 10.83 -4.50 6.02
CA VAL A 31 11.33 -5.44 7.04
C VAL A 31 12.35 -4.75 7.93
N PHE A 32 13.30 -4.02 7.36
CA PHE A 32 14.30 -3.30 8.14
C PHE A 32 13.66 -2.24 9.07
N VAL A 33 12.80 -1.39 8.53
CA VAL A 33 12.11 -0.31 9.27
C VAL A 33 11.22 -0.87 10.38
N PHE A 34 10.49 -1.95 10.10
CA PHE A 34 9.54 -2.55 11.03
C PHE A 34 10.23 -3.26 12.20
N PHE A 35 11.29 -4.03 11.92
CA PHE A 35 11.96 -4.80 12.97
C PHE A 35 12.99 -3.97 13.78
N THR A 36 13.46 -2.84 13.27
CA THR A 36 14.42 -1.98 13.98
C THR A 36 13.88 -1.52 15.36
N PRO A 37 12.68 -0.95 15.49
CA PRO A 37 12.09 -0.60 16.80
C PRO A 37 11.89 -1.82 17.71
N LEU A 38 11.64 -3.00 17.15
CA LEU A 38 11.43 -4.21 17.94
C LEU A 38 12.74 -4.73 18.53
N MET A 39 13.83 -4.69 17.77
CA MET A 39 15.16 -5.12 18.23
C MET A 39 15.81 -4.11 19.17
N PHE A 40 15.64 -2.81 18.91
CA PHE A 40 16.30 -1.74 19.66
C PHE A 40 15.37 -0.99 20.62
N GLY A 41 14.14 -1.47 20.83
CA GLY A 41 13.10 -0.73 21.55
C GLY A 41 13.45 -0.33 22.98
N ASN A 42 14.35 -1.06 23.65
CA ASN A 42 14.84 -0.71 24.98
C ASN A 42 15.63 0.62 25.00
N TYR A 43 16.25 1.01 23.88
CA TYR A 43 16.94 2.29 23.75
C TYR A 43 15.97 3.47 23.49
N PHE A 44 14.69 3.18 23.26
CA PHE A 44 13.67 4.15 22.88
C PHE A 44 12.45 4.12 23.82
N SER A 45 12.64 3.73 25.09
CA SER A 45 11.56 3.70 26.09
C SER A 45 10.88 5.06 26.24
N ASP A 46 11.67 6.14 26.17
CA ASP A 46 11.23 7.51 26.43
C ASP A 46 10.86 8.26 25.14
N PHE A 47 10.77 7.54 24.02
CA PHE A 47 10.41 8.14 22.74
C PHE A 47 8.95 8.62 22.76
N THR A 48 8.77 9.93 22.57
CA THR A 48 7.45 10.57 22.69
C THR A 48 6.63 10.54 21.42
N GLY A 49 7.25 10.35 20.25
CA GLY A 49 6.60 10.43 18.94
C GLY A 49 7.03 11.66 18.15
N ILE A 50 7.21 11.48 16.85
CA ILE A 50 7.46 12.52 15.84
C ILE A 50 6.12 12.98 15.25
N THR A 51 5.23 12.03 14.95
CA THR A 51 3.94 12.35 14.33
C THR A 51 2.87 12.70 15.37
N PRO A 52 1.89 13.57 15.03
CA PRO A 52 0.77 13.89 15.92
C PRO A 52 0.04 12.65 16.45
N PHE A 53 -0.10 11.61 15.61
CA PHE A 53 -0.73 10.37 16.02
C PHE A 53 0.08 9.66 17.09
N ALA A 54 1.38 9.43 16.86
CA ALA A 54 2.24 8.75 17.83
C ALA A 54 2.35 9.53 19.15
N GLN A 55 2.43 10.85 19.09
CA GLN A 55 2.43 11.72 20.28
C GLN A 55 1.16 11.59 21.11
N SER A 56 0.00 11.39 20.46
CA SER A 56 -1.27 11.20 21.15
C SER A 56 -1.49 9.80 21.74
N MET A 57 -0.61 8.82 21.48
CA MET A 57 -0.74 7.45 22.00
C MET A 57 -0.22 7.33 23.45
N GLU A 58 -0.85 8.04 24.39
CA GLU A 58 -0.39 8.15 25.79
C GLU A 58 -0.19 6.79 26.49
N LEU A 59 -1.02 5.79 26.16
CA LEU A 59 -0.98 4.45 26.75
C LEU A 59 0.04 3.51 26.10
N ALA A 60 0.61 3.88 24.96
CA ALA A 60 1.60 3.06 24.25
C ALA A 60 3.02 3.32 24.76
N SER A 61 3.85 2.28 24.79
CA SER A 61 5.29 2.40 25.05
C SER A 61 6.00 3.20 23.96
N GLY A 62 7.13 3.83 24.30
CA GLY A 62 7.94 4.58 23.33
C GLY A 62 8.36 3.73 22.12
N ARG A 63 8.60 2.42 22.33
CA ARG A 63 8.83 1.44 21.28
C ARG A 63 7.69 1.37 20.25
N ILE A 64 6.44 1.30 20.72
CA ILE A 64 5.26 1.20 19.85
C ILE A 64 5.03 2.52 19.10
N ARG A 65 5.24 3.66 19.76
CA ARG A 65 5.18 4.99 19.12
C ARG A 65 6.22 5.11 18.00
N LEU A 66 7.45 4.67 18.26
CA LEU A 66 8.51 4.63 17.27
C LEU A 66 8.18 3.70 16.10
N LEU A 67 7.62 2.52 16.38
CA LEU A 67 7.17 1.58 15.35
C LEU A 67 6.12 2.20 14.43
N ASN A 68 5.12 2.89 14.98
CA ASN A 68 4.11 3.58 14.21
C ASN A 68 4.74 4.67 13.32
N ASP A 69 5.53 5.56 13.91
CA ASP A 69 6.17 6.66 13.17
C ASP A 69 7.03 6.15 12.02
N LEU A 70 7.94 5.21 12.29
CA LEU A 70 8.82 4.68 11.26
C LEU A 70 8.02 3.98 10.15
N THR A 71 6.98 3.22 10.49
CA THR A 71 6.13 2.54 9.51
C THR A 71 5.37 3.53 8.63
N VAL A 72 4.74 4.54 9.22
CA VAL A 72 3.96 5.55 8.48
C VAL A 72 4.87 6.42 7.62
N LEU A 73 5.98 6.93 8.18
CA LEU A 73 6.95 7.74 7.45
C LEU A 73 7.58 6.95 6.29
N TYR A 74 7.93 5.69 6.53
CA TYR A 74 8.41 4.83 5.46
C TYR A 74 7.33 4.66 4.38
N PHE A 75 6.07 4.39 4.76
CA PHE A 75 4.98 4.27 3.81
C PHE A 75 4.78 5.51 2.95
N ILE A 76 4.91 6.72 3.51
CA ILE A 76 4.88 7.98 2.76
C ILE A 76 6.00 8.03 1.71
N ILE A 77 7.22 7.67 2.10
CA ILE A 77 8.39 7.68 1.19
C ILE A 77 8.16 6.74 0.02
N ILE A 78 7.74 5.49 0.27
CA ILE A 78 7.45 4.52 -0.80
C ILE A 78 6.26 4.93 -1.65
N PHE A 79 5.20 5.47 -1.05
CA PHE A 79 4.05 5.98 -1.80
C PHE A 79 4.49 7.04 -2.83
N ILE A 80 5.29 8.03 -2.39
CA ILE A 80 5.83 9.08 -3.27
C ILE A 80 6.75 8.47 -4.33
N ALA A 81 7.69 7.62 -3.93
CA ALA A 81 8.66 7.02 -4.85
C ALA A 81 7.99 6.17 -5.94
N ILE A 82 7.05 5.29 -5.57
CA ILE A 82 6.32 4.44 -6.51
C ILE A 82 5.46 5.30 -7.44
N THR A 83 4.75 6.29 -6.90
CA THR A 83 3.88 7.17 -7.69
C THR A 83 4.70 7.98 -8.69
N ALA A 84 5.81 8.57 -8.25
CA ALA A 84 6.73 9.31 -9.12
C ALA A 84 7.34 8.40 -10.19
N ALA A 85 7.82 7.20 -9.84
CA ALA A 85 8.33 6.23 -10.79
C ALA A 85 7.29 5.85 -11.83
N TYR A 86 6.03 5.65 -11.43
CA TYR A 86 4.96 5.31 -12.34
C TYR A 86 4.66 6.44 -13.35
N PHE A 87 4.65 7.70 -12.91
CA PHE A 87 4.41 8.83 -13.81
C PHE A 87 5.61 9.17 -14.70
N LEU A 88 6.84 9.01 -14.21
CA LEU A 88 8.07 9.41 -14.94
C LEU A 88 8.63 8.30 -15.84
N LYS A 89 8.71 7.06 -15.33
CA LYS A 89 9.31 5.92 -16.03
C LYS A 89 8.24 5.05 -16.70
N GLY A 90 7.05 4.96 -16.11
CA GLY A 90 6.01 4.03 -16.53
C GLY A 90 6.37 2.58 -16.21
N LEU A 91 5.64 1.65 -16.83
CA LEU A 91 5.81 0.21 -16.64
C LEU A 91 6.55 -0.41 -17.83
N SER A 92 7.25 -1.53 -17.58
CA SER A 92 8.00 -2.24 -18.62
C SER A 92 7.11 -2.77 -19.73
N PHE A 93 7.70 -2.99 -20.90
CA PHE A 93 6.99 -3.58 -22.03
C PHE A 93 6.41 -4.96 -21.72
N GLU A 94 7.07 -5.75 -20.86
CA GLU A 94 6.59 -7.07 -20.46
C GLU A 94 5.26 -6.97 -19.70
N VAL A 95 5.18 -6.05 -18.73
CA VAL A 95 3.95 -5.80 -17.97
C VAL A 95 2.84 -5.28 -18.89
N VAL A 96 3.15 -4.30 -19.74
CA VAL A 96 2.19 -3.76 -20.71
C VAL A 96 1.68 -4.84 -21.68
N ARG A 97 2.55 -5.76 -22.12
CA ARG A 97 2.19 -6.86 -23.00
C ARG A 97 1.19 -7.81 -22.35
N GLU A 98 1.36 -8.13 -21.07
CA GLU A 98 0.41 -8.95 -20.30
C GLU A 98 -1.00 -8.35 -20.31
N PHE A 99 -1.12 -7.04 -20.09
CA PHE A 99 -2.41 -6.34 -20.17
C PHE A 99 -3.00 -6.36 -21.58
N LYS A 100 -2.19 -6.11 -22.62
CA LYS A 100 -2.64 -6.15 -24.02
C LYS A 100 -3.12 -7.55 -24.42
N LEU A 101 -2.47 -8.62 -23.96
CA LEU A 101 -2.89 -9.99 -24.21
C LEU A 101 -4.20 -10.32 -23.49
N ALA A 102 -4.34 -9.90 -22.23
CA ALA A 102 -5.58 -10.07 -21.46
C ALA A 102 -6.77 -9.24 -21.98
N ALA A 103 -6.50 -8.15 -22.70
CA ALA A 103 -7.52 -7.33 -23.36
C ALA A 103 -8.04 -7.96 -24.67
N ARG A 104 -7.22 -8.75 -25.37
CA ARG A 104 -7.58 -9.42 -26.64
C ARG A 104 -8.47 -10.65 -26.45
N ASN A 105 -8.91 -10.94 -25.23
CA ASN A 105 -9.64 -12.16 -24.91
C ASN A 105 -11.10 -12.06 -25.42
N PRO A 106 -11.52 -12.86 -26.41
CA PRO A 106 -12.80 -12.68 -27.12
C PRO A 106 -14.04 -12.91 -26.23
N ASP A 107 -13.92 -13.66 -25.13
CA ASP A 107 -15.05 -13.92 -24.21
C ASP A 107 -15.49 -12.67 -23.41
N LYS A 108 -14.67 -11.61 -23.36
CA LYS A 108 -15.05 -10.32 -22.73
C LYS A 108 -16.08 -9.53 -23.52
N LEU A 109 -16.30 -9.85 -24.80
CA LEU A 109 -17.36 -9.23 -25.61
C LEU A 109 -18.76 -9.74 -25.25
N ASN A 110 -18.85 -10.88 -24.56
CA ASN A 110 -20.13 -11.54 -24.21
C ASN A 110 -20.58 -11.31 -22.76
N HIS A 111 -19.79 -10.61 -21.93
CA HIS A 111 -20.22 -10.21 -20.60
C HIS A 111 -20.84 -8.82 -20.67
N GLU A 112 -21.96 -8.60 -19.98
CA GLU A 112 -22.56 -7.28 -19.81
C GLU A 112 -21.53 -6.32 -19.18
N VAL A 113 -20.80 -5.61 -20.03
CA VAL A 113 -19.88 -4.57 -19.60
C VAL A 113 -20.76 -3.41 -19.16
N GLY A 114 -20.85 -3.18 -17.85
CA GLY A 114 -21.60 -2.04 -17.29
C GLY A 114 -21.20 -0.71 -17.95
N GLU A 115 -22.08 0.28 -17.90
CA GLU A 115 -21.88 1.57 -18.58
C GLU A 115 -20.50 2.18 -18.25
N ASN A 116 -19.67 2.36 -19.30
CA ASN A 116 -18.34 2.98 -19.25
C ASN A 116 -17.34 2.32 -18.25
N PRO A 117 -16.78 1.14 -18.60
CA PRO A 117 -15.85 0.40 -17.73
C PRO A 117 -14.58 1.19 -17.40
N LYS A 118 -14.10 2.04 -18.31
CA LYS A 118 -12.94 2.90 -18.09
C LYS A 118 -13.17 3.90 -16.97
N ARG A 119 -14.39 4.43 -16.85
CA ARG A 119 -14.78 5.34 -15.76
C ARG A 119 -14.86 4.58 -14.44
N SER A 120 -15.48 3.41 -14.42
CA SER A 120 -15.58 2.58 -13.21
C SER A 120 -14.22 2.17 -12.66
N ILE A 121 -13.30 1.72 -13.53
CA ILE A 121 -11.92 1.37 -13.15
C ILE A 121 -11.18 2.58 -12.60
N PHE A 122 -11.32 3.75 -13.23
CA PHE A 122 -10.69 4.98 -12.74
C PHE A 122 -11.20 5.40 -11.36
N ILE A 123 -12.52 5.39 -11.15
CA ILE A 123 -13.14 5.72 -9.86
C ILE A 123 -12.64 4.74 -8.78
N THR A 124 -12.64 3.44 -9.09
CA THR A 124 -12.18 2.41 -8.15
C THR A 124 -10.71 2.61 -7.79
N ALA A 125 -9.83 2.80 -8.77
CA ALA A 125 -8.42 3.04 -8.51
C ALA A 125 -8.18 4.33 -7.69
N SER A 126 -8.94 5.39 -7.98
CA SER A 126 -8.86 6.66 -7.25
C SER A 126 -9.31 6.49 -5.80
N LEU A 127 -10.37 5.70 -5.56
CA LEU A 127 -10.83 5.37 -4.21
C LEU A 127 -9.78 4.59 -3.43
N LEU A 128 -9.12 3.61 -4.07
CA LEU A 128 -8.04 2.84 -3.45
C LEU A 128 -6.85 3.73 -3.07
N ILE A 129 -6.48 4.70 -3.92
CA ILE A 129 -5.46 5.70 -3.59
C ILE A 129 -5.94 6.59 -2.43
N ALA A 130 -7.20 7.01 -2.43
CA ALA A 130 -7.76 7.80 -1.33
C ALA A 130 -7.76 7.05 0.00
N ILE A 131 -8.00 5.73 0.00
CA ILE A 131 -7.87 4.89 1.21
C ILE A 131 -6.44 4.91 1.75
N ASN A 132 -5.45 4.77 0.87
CA ASN A 132 -4.03 4.85 1.24
C ASN A 132 -3.68 6.21 1.87
N LEU A 133 -4.12 7.30 1.26
CA LEU A 133 -3.92 8.66 1.77
C LEU A 133 -4.66 8.88 3.09
N GLY A 134 -5.88 8.35 3.22
CA GLY A 134 -6.65 8.39 4.46
C GLY A 134 -5.97 7.65 5.60
N TRP A 135 -5.34 6.50 5.31
CA TRP A 135 -4.55 5.75 6.29
C TRP A 135 -3.32 6.54 6.75
N ILE A 136 -2.55 7.10 5.82
CA ILE A 136 -1.41 8.00 6.13
C ILE A 136 -1.87 9.17 7.00
N TRP A 137 -2.97 9.81 6.59
CA TRP A 137 -3.53 10.95 7.31
C TRP A 137 -3.90 10.58 8.73
N PHE A 138 -4.69 9.51 8.91
CA PHE A 138 -5.17 9.07 10.20
C PHE A 138 -4.03 8.67 11.14
N PHE A 139 -3.14 7.77 10.70
CA PHE A 139 -2.07 7.20 11.53
C PHE A 139 -0.79 8.04 11.63
N GLY A 140 -0.69 9.13 10.87
CA GLY A 140 0.38 10.10 10.98
C GLY A 140 -0.10 11.43 11.57
N PHE A 141 -1.07 12.06 10.92
CA PHE A 141 -1.31 13.50 11.07
C PHE A 141 -2.51 13.87 11.94
N THR A 142 -3.20 12.91 12.55
CA THR A 142 -4.31 13.18 13.48
C THR A 142 -3.92 12.88 14.93
N SER A 143 -4.63 13.45 15.89
CA SER A 143 -4.52 13.10 17.32
C SER A 143 -5.38 11.89 17.72
N ALA A 144 -5.77 11.04 16.75
CA ALA A 144 -6.65 9.90 16.99
C ALA A 144 -6.01 8.78 17.83
N GLY A 145 -4.72 8.88 18.16
CA GLY A 145 -4.03 7.99 19.10
C GLY A 145 -4.66 7.99 20.50
N ASN A 146 -5.30 9.10 20.92
CA ASN A 146 -6.04 9.20 22.18
C ASN A 146 -7.55 8.96 22.02
N SER A 147 -8.03 8.54 20.84
CA SER A 147 -9.45 8.24 20.65
C SER A 147 -9.88 7.06 21.53
N LYS A 148 -11.16 7.03 21.95
CA LYS A 148 -11.70 5.95 22.79
C LYS A 148 -11.46 4.56 22.21
N VAL A 149 -11.60 4.43 20.89
CA VAL A 149 -11.35 3.18 20.16
C VAL A 149 -9.87 2.80 20.21
N MET A 150 -8.98 3.77 19.95
CA MET A 150 -7.54 3.50 19.96
C MET A 150 -7.05 3.19 21.38
N ARG A 151 -7.51 3.89 22.41
CA ARG A 151 -7.18 3.58 23.82
C ARG A 151 -7.54 2.14 24.18
N SER A 152 -8.74 1.69 23.82
CA SER A 152 -9.16 0.29 24.04
C SER A 152 -8.26 -0.71 23.29
N TYR A 153 -7.78 -0.35 22.10
CA TYR A 153 -6.80 -1.15 21.36
C TYR A 153 -5.41 -1.15 22.04
N LEU A 154 -4.99 0.00 22.59
CA LEU A 154 -3.69 0.19 23.25
C LEU A 154 -3.61 -0.42 24.65
N GLU A 155 -4.74 -0.55 25.34
CA GLU A 155 -4.88 -1.31 26.59
C GLU A 155 -4.73 -2.83 26.39
N GLY A 156 -4.81 -3.29 25.14
CA GLY A 156 -4.53 -4.67 24.77
C GLY A 156 -3.04 -5.02 24.85
N THR A 157 -2.71 -6.26 24.45
CA THR A 157 -1.30 -6.69 24.41
C THR A 157 -0.53 -5.93 23.33
N GLU A 158 0.72 -5.54 23.61
CA GLU A 158 1.59 -4.89 22.61
C GLU A 158 1.74 -5.71 21.33
N THR A 159 1.75 -7.04 21.44
CA THR A 159 1.79 -7.96 20.30
C THR A 159 0.64 -7.71 19.31
N PHE A 160 -0.56 -7.42 19.80
CA PHE A 160 -1.72 -7.12 18.97
C PHE A 160 -1.56 -5.80 18.21
N ILE A 161 -1.02 -4.77 18.88
CA ILE A 161 -0.73 -3.48 18.25
C ILE A 161 0.32 -3.64 17.15
N ILE A 162 1.39 -4.38 17.43
CA ILE A 162 2.45 -4.68 16.47
C ILE A 162 1.88 -5.39 15.24
N MET A 163 1.05 -6.42 15.44
CA MET A 163 0.38 -7.13 14.35
C MET A 163 -0.55 -6.21 13.55
N ALA A 164 -1.30 -5.33 14.21
CA ALA A 164 -2.18 -4.38 13.55
C ALA A 164 -1.41 -3.39 12.66
N ILE A 165 -0.29 -2.85 13.14
CA ILE A 165 0.59 -1.96 12.35
C ILE A 165 1.17 -2.73 11.14
N PHE A 166 1.64 -3.95 11.35
CA PHE A 166 2.19 -4.79 10.29
C PHE A 166 1.17 -5.08 9.18
N LEU A 167 -0.01 -5.57 9.57
CA LEU A 167 -1.09 -5.90 8.63
C LEU A 167 -1.64 -4.64 7.95
N GLY A 168 -1.76 -3.54 8.69
CA GLY A 168 -2.17 -2.24 8.15
C GLY A 168 -1.23 -1.76 7.05
N PHE A 169 0.08 -1.87 7.25
CA PHE A 169 1.06 -1.57 6.22
C PHE A 169 0.91 -2.47 4.99
N LEU A 170 0.88 -3.80 5.18
CA LEU A 170 0.80 -4.75 4.07
C LEU A 170 -0.49 -4.58 3.26
N ALA A 171 -1.61 -4.32 3.94
CA ALA A 171 -2.89 -4.05 3.29
C ALA A 171 -2.81 -2.78 2.44
N ASN A 172 -2.32 -1.66 2.99
CA ASN A 172 -2.17 -0.42 2.22
C ASN A 172 -1.21 -0.58 1.04
N PHE A 173 -0.07 -1.22 1.26
CA PHE A 173 0.89 -1.49 0.21
C PHE A 173 0.30 -2.34 -0.92
N TYR A 174 -0.47 -3.37 -0.59
CA TYR A 174 -1.21 -4.17 -1.56
C TYR A 174 -2.22 -3.31 -2.33
N LEU A 175 -3.04 -2.50 -1.63
CA LEU A 175 -4.04 -1.63 -2.25
C LEU A 175 -3.41 -0.61 -3.19
N LEU A 176 -2.24 -0.05 -2.85
CA LEU A 176 -1.49 0.86 -3.72
C LEU A 176 -1.09 0.17 -5.02
N ILE A 177 -0.44 -1.00 -4.95
CA ILE A 177 -0.01 -1.73 -6.14
C ILE A 177 -1.24 -2.14 -6.98
N TYR A 178 -2.32 -2.57 -6.33
CA TYR A 178 -3.55 -2.94 -7.01
C TYR A 178 -4.21 -1.75 -7.71
N ALA A 179 -4.21 -0.56 -7.09
CA ALA A 179 -4.68 0.66 -7.74
C ALA A 179 -3.87 0.99 -9.01
N LEU A 180 -2.55 0.83 -8.97
CA LEU A 180 -1.68 1.02 -10.14
C LEU A 180 -1.97 -0.02 -11.23
N LEU A 181 -2.19 -1.28 -10.85
CA LEU A 181 -2.59 -2.35 -11.77
C LEU A 181 -3.90 -2.01 -12.48
N MET A 182 -4.90 -1.49 -11.74
CA MET A 182 -6.16 -1.03 -12.32
C MET A 182 -5.96 0.17 -13.24
N MET A 183 -5.14 1.14 -12.86
CA MET A 183 -4.83 2.31 -13.69
C MET A 183 -4.12 1.95 -14.98
N GLU A 184 -3.19 0.98 -14.95
CA GLU A 184 -2.55 0.46 -16.16
C GLU A 184 -3.55 -0.34 -17.01
N GLY A 185 -4.30 -1.25 -16.39
CA GLY A 185 -5.31 -2.07 -17.06
C GLY A 185 -6.35 -1.23 -17.80
N ARG A 186 -6.76 -0.09 -17.23
CA ARG A 186 -7.68 0.88 -17.85
C ARG A 186 -7.22 1.32 -19.24
N LYS A 187 -5.92 1.51 -19.47
CA LYS A 187 -5.35 1.97 -20.76
C LYS A 187 -5.58 0.97 -21.90
N HIS A 188 -5.84 -0.29 -21.56
CA HIS A 188 -5.96 -1.40 -22.51
C HIS A 188 -7.37 -1.96 -22.60
N VAL A 189 -8.35 -1.41 -21.89
CA VAL A 189 -9.76 -1.74 -22.07
C VAL A 189 -10.21 -1.18 -23.42
N ILE A 190 -10.48 -2.06 -24.40
CA ILE A 190 -10.97 -1.69 -25.73
C ILE A 190 -12.49 -1.80 -25.72
N PHE A 191 -13.15 -0.82 -25.12
CA PHE A 191 -14.58 -0.53 -25.29
C PHE A 191 -14.75 0.99 -25.22
#